data_AF-A0AAP8N609-F1
#
_entry.id   AF-A0AAP8N609-F1
#
_cell.length_a   1.000
_cell.length_b   1.000
_cell.length_c   1.000
_cell.angle_alpha   90.00
_cell.angle_beta   90.00
_cell.angle_gamma   90.00
#
_symmetry.space_group_name_H-M   'P 1'
#
loop_
_entity.id
_entity.type
_entity.pdbx_description
1 polymer ?
#
loop_
_entity_poly.entity_id
_entity_poly.type
_entity_poly.pdbx_seq_one_letter_code
_entity_poly.pdbx_strand_id
1 'polypeptide(L)' 'MKKKQIETMLIHEGYESSVNQGSLTPPLFQTSTFTFPTAQHGERSFSGENNDFIYSRLGNPT' A
#
# COMPACT_ATOMS: atom_id res chain seq x y z
N MET A 1 -5.49 -16.16 -17.16
CA MET A 1 -5.94 -15.92 -15.77
C MET A 1 -7.03 -16.92 -15.40
N LYS A 2 -6.78 -18.09 -14.82
CA LYS A 2 -7.91 -18.90 -14.28
C LYS A 2 -8.53 -18.11 -13.13
N LYS A 3 -9.86 -17.90 -13.18
CA LYS A 3 -10.60 -17.25 -12.09
C LYS A 3 -10.46 -18.12 -10.85
N LYS A 4 -9.93 -17.55 -9.76
CA LYS A 4 -9.86 -18.25 -8.46
C LYS A 4 -11.28 -18.42 -7.91
N GLN A 5 -11.47 -19.39 -7.02
CA GLN A 5 -12.71 -19.53 -6.27
C GLN A 5 -12.92 -18.31 -5.36
N ILE A 6 -14.17 -17.97 -5.04
CA ILE A 6 -14.51 -16.77 -4.27
C ILE A 6 -13.86 -16.83 -2.88
N GLU A 7 -13.86 -17.98 -2.24
CA GLU A 7 -13.28 -18.23 -0.93
C GLU A 7 -11.78 -17.93 -0.93
N THR A 8 -11.07 -18.32 -1.99
CA THR A 8 -9.64 -18.02 -2.14
C THR A 8 -9.40 -16.52 -2.32
N MET A 9 -10.26 -15.82 -3.07
CA MET A 9 -10.13 -14.38 -3.27
C MET A 9 -10.41 -13.63 -1.96
N LEU A 10 -11.45 -14.02 -1.20
CA LEU A 10 -11.78 -13.38 0.07
C LEU A 10 -10.63 -13.43 1.10
N ILE A 11 -9.79 -14.47 1.04
CA ILE A 11 -8.67 -14.65 1.98
C ILE A 11 -7.38 -13.99 1.47
N HIS A 12 -7.10 -14.01 0.17
CA HIS A 12 -5.78 -13.69 -0.36
C HIS A 12 -5.72 -12.48 -1.30
N GLU A 13 -6.85 -12.04 -1.86
CA GLU A 13 -6.84 -10.94 -2.84
C GLU A 13 -6.41 -9.63 -2.16
N GLY A 14 -5.54 -8.86 -2.82
CA GLY A 14 -5.08 -7.55 -2.34
C GLY A 14 -3.88 -7.59 -1.39
N TYR A 15 -3.34 -8.75 -1.03
CA TYR A 15 -2.16 -8.85 -0.17
C TYR A 15 -1.09 -9.81 -0.69
N GLU A 16 0.14 -9.29 -0.82
CA GLU A 16 1.33 -10.06 -1.18
C GLU A 16 2.36 -9.95 -0.05
N SER A 17 2.63 -11.06 0.64
CA SER A 17 3.51 -11.07 1.82
C SER A 17 4.97 -10.74 1.50
N SER A 18 5.42 -11.02 0.27
CA SER A 18 6.78 -10.71 -0.20
C SER A 18 7.10 -9.22 -0.18
N VAL A 19 6.08 -8.36 -0.33
CA VAL A 19 6.20 -6.89 -0.24
C VAL A 19 6.32 -6.44 1.23
N ASN A 20 5.88 -7.27 2.18
CA ASN A 20 5.85 -6.98 3.61
C ASN A 20 6.79 -7.90 4.40
N GLN A 21 8.02 -8.10 3.90
CA GLN A 21 9.09 -8.87 4.57
C GLN A 21 8.70 -10.31 4.93
N GLY A 22 7.74 -10.91 4.20
CA GLY A 22 7.25 -12.25 4.47
C GLY A 22 6.23 -12.34 5.61
N SER A 23 5.70 -11.22 6.11
CA SER A 23 4.64 -11.23 7.12
C SER A 23 3.40 -11.96 6.58
N LEU A 24 2.91 -12.94 7.33
CA LEU A 24 1.69 -13.68 6.95
C LEU A 24 0.45 -12.77 7.00
N THR A 25 0.38 -11.90 8.01
CA THR A 25 -0.71 -10.94 8.18
C THR A 25 -0.27 -9.57 7.65
N PRO A 26 -1.15 -8.80 6.97
CA PRO A 26 -0.85 -7.42 6.61
C PRO A 26 -0.43 -6.60 7.85
N PRO A 27 0.68 -5.86 7.80
CA PRO A 27 1.07 -4.96 8.88
C PRO A 27 0.04 -3.83 9.07
N LEU A 28 -0.08 -3.35 10.32
CA LEU A 28 -0.89 -2.18 10.66
C LEU A 28 -0.05 -0.91 10.53
N PHE A 29 -0.27 -0.11 9.48
CA PHE A 29 0.44 1.16 9.27
C PHE A 29 -0.22 2.31 10.06
N GLN A 30 -0.16 2.22 11.39
CA GLN A 30 -0.77 3.19 12.31
C GLN A 30 0.06 4.47 12.42
N THR A 31 0.04 5.25 11.35
CA THR A 31 0.69 6.56 11.23
C THR A 31 -0.28 7.59 10.66
N SER A 32 -0.01 8.88 10.88
CA SER A 32 -0.74 9.98 10.25
C SER A 32 -0.13 10.39 8.90
N THR A 33 1.19 10.33 8.76
CA THR A 33 1.94 10.88 7.61
C THR A 33 3.04 9.93 7.15
N PHE A 34 3.51 10.14 5.92
CA PHE A 34 4.61 9.39 5.30
C PHE A 34 5.77 10.33 4.93
N THR A 35 6.99 9.79 4.89
CA THR A 35 8.20 10.54 4.55
C THR A 35 8.52 10.41 3.06
N PHE A 36 9.23 11.41 2.53
CA PHE A 36 9.74 11.39 1.16
C PHE A 36 11.27 11.37 1.16
N PRO A 37 11.91 10.63 0.24
CA PRO A 37 13.38 10.59 0.16
C PRO A 37 13.97 11.94 -0.27
N THR A 38 13.25 12.71 -1.08
CA THR A 38 13.65 14.06 -1.53
C THR A 38 12.44 14.97 -1.67
N ALA A 39 12.67 16.29 -1.69
CA ALA A 39 11.63 17.28 -1.92
C ALA A 39 10.94 17.10 -3.29
N GLN A 40 11.72 16.80 -4.34
CA GLN A 40 11.22 16.58 -5.70
C GLN A 40 10.38 15.30 -5.82
N HIS A 41 10.64 14.30 -4.96
CA HIS A 41 9.77 13.13 -4.90
C HIS A 41 8.42 13.51 -4.29
N GLY A 42 8.41 14.25 -3.17
CA GLY A 42 7.17 14.76 -2.58
C GLY A 42 6.33 15.59 -3.55
N GLU A 43 6.95 16.51 -4.30
CA GLU A 43 6.26 17.31 -5.33
C GLU A 43 5.52 16.42 -6.35
N ARG A 44 6.19 15.38 -6.88
CA ARG A 44 5.59 14.43 -7.84
C ARG A 44 4.48 13.59 -7.23
N SER A 45 4.60 13.19 -5.97
CA SER A 45 3.53 12.50 -5.26
C SER A 45 2.29 13.41 -5.13
N PHE A 46 2.49 14.70 -4.81
CA PHE A 46 1.39 15.68 -4.74
C PHE A 46 0.80 16.07 -6.11
N SER A 47 1.59 16.02 -7.20
CA SER A 47 1.10 16.25 -8.57
C SER A 47 0.32 15.07 -9.14
N GLY A 48 0.34 13.91 -8.46
CA GLY A 48 -0.33 12.68 -8.90
C GLY A 48 0.46 11.88 -9.94
N GLU A 49 1.74 12.18 -10.13
CA GLU A 49 2.62 11.43 -11.04
C GLU A 49 3.03 10.07 -10.46
N ASN A 50 2.96 9.90 -9.13
CA ASN A 50 3.27 8.65 -8.43
C ASN A 50 2.10 8.20 -7.55
N ASN A 51 2.05 6.89 -7.23
CA ASN A 51 1.07 6.27 -6.33
C ASN A 51 1.54 6.22 -4.87
N ASP A 52 2.29 7.21 -4.41
CA ASP A 52 2.84 7.21 -3.05
C ASP A 52 1.78 7.64 -2.02
N PHE A 53 1.87 7.07 -0.82
CA PHE A 53 1.09 7.54 0.31
C PHE A 53 1.67 8.86 0.84
N ILE A 54 0.80 9.84 1.09
CA ILE A 54 1.19 11.18 1.56
C ILE A 54 0.75 11.37 3.01
N TYR A 55 -0.55 11.19 3.24
CA TYR A 55 -1.19 11.40 4.54
C TYR A 55 -2.38 10.45 4.67
N SER A 56 -2.56 9.82 5.83
CA SER A 56 -3.53 8.72 6.04
C SER A 56 -4.99 9.11 5.78
N ARG A 57 -5.34 10.40 5.88
CA ARG A 57 -6.67 10.90 5.47
C ARG A 57 -6.95 10.75 3.97
N LEU A 58 -5.91 10.71 3.14
CA LEU A 58 -6.01 10.54 1.69
C LEU A 58 -5.86 9.07 1.27
N GLY A 59 -5.03 8.32 1.99
CA GLY A 59 -4.84 6.89 1.80
C GLY A 59 -3.82 6.32 2.79
N ASN A 60 -4.00 5.05 3.15
CA ASN A 60 -3.12 4.30 4.05
C ASN A 60 -2.87 2.90 3.46
N PRO A 61 -1.69 2.29 3.66
CA PRO A 61 -1.41 0.95 3.15
C PRO A 61 -2.25 -0.18 3.78
N THR A 62 -2.85 0.07 4.96
CA THR A 62 -3.84 -0.82 5.58
C THR A 62 -5.24 -0.47 5.09
#